data_AF-A0A174NY45-F1
#
_entry.id   AF-A0A174NY45-F1
#
_cell.length_a   1.000
_cell.length_b   1.000
_cell.length_c   1.000
_cell.angle_alpha   90.00
_cell.angle_beta   90.00
_cell.angle_gamma   90.00
#
_symmetry.space_group_name_H-M   'P 1'
#
loop_
_entity.id
_entity.type
_entity.pdbx_description
1 polymer ?
#
loop_
_entity_poly.entity_id
_entity_poly.type
_entity_poly.pdbx_seq_one_letter_code
_entity_poly.pdbx_strand_id
1 'polypeptide(L)'
;MVKAKTSGKKYRMKIKELKKWLKGRLMKPIRETMEILNRKLSGHYRYYGVTYNIPMLIKYHYHATKLLYGMMNRRSQKRSYNWEGFREMLKYYPLAYPKRYVNLYE
;
A
#
# COMPACT_ATOMS: atom_id res chain seq x y z
N MET A 1 9.38 -20.65 -20.19
CA MET A 1 9.01 -19.31 -19.67
C MET A 1 8.66 -19.42 -18.18
N VAL A 2 9.50 -18.93 -17.27
CA VAL A 2 9.24 -18.99 -15.82
C VAL A 2 8.29 -17.86 -15.44
N LYS A 3 7.03 -18.20 -15.11
CA LYS A 3 6.07 -17.22 -14.60
C LYS A 3 6.45 -16.86 -13.16
N ALA A 4 7.10 -15.73 -12.95
CA ALA A 4 7.41 -15.22 -11.62
C ALA A 4 6.10 -14.90 -10.86
N LYS A 5 5.56 -15.88 -10.13
CA LYS A 5 4.44 -15.69 -9.21
C LYS A 5 4.98 -15.26 -7.85
N THR A 6 4.42 -14.19 -7.25
CA THR A 6 4.70 -13.90 -5.84
C THR A 6 4.24 -15.08 -4.98
N SER A 7 5.18 -15.68 -4.24
CA SER A 7 4.83 -16.69 -3.23
C SER A 7 3.81 -16.11 -2.24
N GLY A 8 2.68 -16.79 -2.07
CA GLY A 8 1.62 -16.34 -1.15
C GLY A 8 2.11 -16.13 0.29
N LYS A 9 3.14 -16.88 0.73
CA LYS A 9 3.81 -16.69 2.02
C LYS A 9 4.48 -15.33 2.10
N LYS A 10 5.27 -14.96 1.08
CA LYS A 10 5.95 -13.66 0.98
C LYS A 10 4.94 -12.51 0.92
N TYR A 11 3.86 -12.67 0.17
CA TYR A 11 2.78 -11.67 0.09
C TYR A 11 2.15 -11.39 1.47
N ARG A 12 1.70 -12.43 2.18
CA ARG A 12 1.10 -12.29 3.51
C ARG A 12 2.06 -11.66 4.51
N MET A 13 3.34 -12.03 4.45
CA MET A 13 4.39 -11.43 5.28
C MET A 13 4.51 -9.93 5.03
N LYS A 14 4.55 -9.48 3.77
CA LYS A 14 4.60 -8.05 3.42
C LYS A 14 3.36 -7.26 3.86
N ILE A 15 2.18 -7.86 3.83
CA ILE A 15 0.96 -7.24 4.40
C ILE A 15 1.05 -7.12 5.92
N LYS A 16 1.54 -8.16 6.61
CA LYS A 16 1.74 -8.11 8.08
C LYS A 16 2.76 -7.05 8.49
N GLU A 17 3.88 -6.96 7.78
CA GLU A 17 4.90 -5.91 7.97
C GLU A 17 4.30 -4.52 7.81
N LEU A 18 3.54 -4.29 6.73
CA LEU A 18 2.89 -3.01 6.47
C LEU A 18 1.88 -2.64 7.57
N LYS A 19 1.08 -3.61 8.01
CA LYS A 19 0.13 -3.41 9.13
C LYS A 19 0.85 -3.05 10.42
N LYS A 20 1.94 -3.74 10.76
CA LYS A 20 2.75 -3.45 11.96
C LYS A 20 3.34 -2.05 11.88
N TRP A 21 3.89 -1.69 10.72
CA TRP A 21 4.45 -0.36 10.48
C TRP A 21 3.39 0.75 10.62
N LEU A 22 2.21 0.60 9.99
CA LEU A 22 1.11 1.57 10.12
C LEU A 22 0.64 1.72 11.56
N LYS A 23 0.58 0.64 12.35
CA LYS A 23 0.23 0.71 13.78
C LYS A 23 1.23 1.58 14.56
N GLY A 24 2.51 1.51 14.24
CA GLY A 24 3.55 2.37 14.84
C GLY A 24 3.48 3.85 14.44
N ARG A 25 2.64 4.21 13.44
CA ARG A 25 2.50 5.59 12.94
C ARG A 25 1.26 6.31 13.48
N LEU A 26 0.52 5.72 14.43
CA LEU A 26 -0.74 6.28 14.95
C LEU A 26 -0.62 7.75 15.42
N MET A 27 0.48 8.11 16.08
CA MET A 27 0.69 9.47 16.60
C MET A 27 1.47 10.38 15.63
N LYS A 28 1.91 9.87 14.47
CA LYS A 28 2.76 10.63 13.55
C LYS A 28 1.93 11.49 12.58
N PRO A 29 2.44 12.64 12.10
CA PRO A 29 1.75 13.46 11.10
C PRO A 29 1.33 12.66 9.86
N ILE A 30 0.15 12.98 9.31
CA ILE A 30 -0.39 12.25 8.15
C ILE A 30 0.52 12.40 6.93
N ARG A 31 0.99 13.62 6.65
CA ARG A 31 1.92 13.92 5.55
C ARG A 31 3.17 13.03 5.57
N GLU A 32 3.87 13.00 6.70
CA GLU A 32 5.06 12.15 6.87
C GLU A 32 4.72 10.66 6.72
N THR A 33 3.56 10.22 7.21
CA THR A 33 3.09 8.84 7.06
C THR A 33 2.84 8.49 5.58
N MET A 34 2.20 9.38 4.84
CA MET A 34 1.88 9.18 3.42
C MET A 34 3.14 9.17 2.55
N GLU A 35 4.11 10.06 2.81
CA GLU A 35 5.40 10.08 2.10
C GLU A 35 6.16 8.75 2.26
N ILE A 36 6.30 8.24 3.49
CA ILE A 36 6.99 6.95 3.72
C ILE A 36 6.17 5.77 3.18
N LEU A 37 4.83 5.81 3.32
CA LEU A 37 3.96 4.78 2.77
C LEU A 37 4.15 4.68 1.25
N ASN A 38 4.18 5.80 0.53
CA ASN A 38 4.41 5.82 -0.91
C ASN A 38 5.79 5.31 -1.31
N ARG A 39 6.83 5.58 -0.53
CA ARG A 39 8.17 4.97 -0.75
C ARG A 39 8.12 3.45 -0.60
N LYS A 40 7.43 2.93 0.44
CA LYS A 40 7.25 1.48 0.65
C LYS A 40 6.45 0.83 -0.47
N LEU A 41 5.34 1.44 -0.89
CA LEU A 41 4.52 0.96 -2.01
C LEU A 41 5.33 0.93 -3.31
N SER A 42 6.00 2.03 -3.64
CA SER A 42 6.81 2.14 -4.85
C SER A 42 7.95 1.11 -4.87
N GLY A 43 8.65 0.91 -3.74
CA GLY A 43 9.68 -0.11 -3.61
C GLY A 43 9.12 -1.53 -3.80
N HIS A 44 7.94 -1.82 -3.24
CA HIS A 44 7.25 -3.09 -3.46
C HIS A 44 6.90 -3.29 -4.94
N TYR A 45 6.34 -2.27 -5.60
CA TYR A 45 5.98 -2.39 -7.02
C TYR A 45 7.19 -2.56 -7.92
N ARG A 46 8.31 -1.89 -7.64
CA ARG A 46 9.55 -2.08 -8.40
C ARG A 46 10.11 -3.49 -8.24
N TYR A 47 10.11 -4.02 -7.00
CA TYR A 47 10.64 -5.35 -6.72
C TYR A 47 9.77 -6.48 -7.29
N TYR A 48 8.44 -6.33 -7.25
CA TYR A 48 7.49 -7.37 -7.65
C TYR A 48 6.84 -7.12 -9.03
N GLY A 49 7.15 -6.01 -9.71
CA GLY A 49 6.50 -5.50 -10.93
C GLY A 49 6.89 -6.16 -12.24
N VAL A 50 7.14 -7.46 -12.23
CA VAL A 50 7.28 -8.24 -13.47
C VAL A 50 5.92 -8.41 -14.15
N THR A 51 5.91 -8.43 -15.49
CA THR A 51 4.76 -8.36 -16.42
C THR A 51 3.51 -9.15 -16.00
N TYR A 52 3.67 -10.28 -15.31
CA TYR A 52 2.59 -11.21 -14.94
C TYR A 52 2.06 -11.06 -13.49
N ASN A 53 2.57 -10.11 -12.71
CA ASN A 53 2.25 -9.99 -11.29
C ASN A 53 1.39 -8.76 -10.93
N ILE A 54 0.96 -8.00 -11.94
CA ILE A 54 0.12 -6.80 -11.76
C ILE A 54 -1.14 -7.06 -10.90
N PRO A 55 -1.90 -8.17 -11.07
CA PRO A 55 -3.06 -8.43 -10.22
C PRO A 55 -2.71 -8.53 -8.72
N MET A 56 -1.54 -9.07 -8.39
CA MET A 56 -1.07 -9.14 -7.01
C MET A 56 -0.64 -7.78 -6.47
N LEU A 57 -0.09 -6.91 -7.32
CA LEU A 57 0.24 -5.53 -6.92
C LEU A 57 -1.01 -4.69 -6.68
N ILE A 58 -2.05 -4.85 -7.51
CA ILE A 58 -3.36 -4.22 -7.32
C ILE A 58 -3.98 -4.70 -6.00
N LYS A 59 -3.93 -6.01 -5.71
CA LYS A 59 -4.36 -6.55 -4.42
C LYS A 59 -3.55 -5.93 -3.27
N TYR A 60 -2.23 -5.84 -3.40
CA TYR A 60 -1.38 -5.21 -2.38
C TYR A 60 -1.78 -3.75 -2.12
N HIS A 61 -1.98 -2.96 -3.19
CA HIS A 61 -2.48 -1.58 -3.11
C HIS A 61 -3.82 -1.48 -2.38
N TYR A 62 -4.78 -2.35 -2.73
CA TYR A 62 -6.08 -2.40 -2.08
C TYR A 62 -5.97 -2.68 -0.57
N HIS A 63 -5.18 -3.67 -0.17
CA HIS A 63 -4.97 -3.96 1.25
C HIS A 63 -4.23 -2.85 1.98
N ALA A 64 -3.24 -2.21 1.36
CA ALA A 64 -2.57 -1.05 1.91
C ALA A 64 -3.55 0.10 2.18
N THR A 65 -4.45 0.36 1.22
CA THR A 65 -5.51 1.37 1.32
C THR A 65 -6.46 1.07 2.48
N LYS A 66 -6.94 -0.18 2.61
CA LYS A 66 -7.79 -0.58 3.75
C LYS A 66 -7.08 -0.46 5.10
N LEU A 67 -5.80 -0.84 5.15
CA LEU A 67 -5.01 -0.74 6.38
C LEU A 67 -4.82 0.73 6.80
N LEU A 68 -4.56 1.62 5.84
CA LEU A 68 -4.47 3.07 6.06
C LEU A 68 -5.79 3.62 6.59
N TYR A 69 -6.92 3.33 5.92
CA TYR A 69 -8.25 3.75 6.37
C TYR A 69 -8.55 3.29 7.80
N GLY A 70 -8.28 2.01 8.10
CA GLY A 70 -8.45 1.46 9.44
C GLY A 70 -7.48 2.04 10.48
N MET A 71 -6.29 2.50 10.08
CA MET A 71 -5.35 3.17 10.99
C MET A 71 -5.83 4.60 11.31
N MET A 72 -6.29 5.35 10.31
CA MET A 72 -6.81 6.71 10.52
C MET A 72 -8.02 6.73 11.45
N ASN A 73 -8.94 5.77 11.29
CA ASN A 73 -10.08 5.61 12.17
C ASN A 73 -9.72 5.10 13.59
N ARG A 74 -8.50 4.58 13.80
CA ARG A 74 -7.98 4.28 15.15
C ARG A 74 -7.24 5.46 15.77
N ARG A 75 -6.67 6.34 14.95
CA ARG A 75 -5.93 7.53 15.41
C ARG A 75 -6.85 8.55 16.03
N SER A 76 -7.99 8.78 15.37
CA SER A 76 -9.04 9.59 15.96
C SER A 76 -9.75 8.76 17.02
N GLN A 77 -9.85 9.25 18.25
CA GLN A 77 -10.65 8.63 19.32
C GLN A 77 -12.17 8.58 18.99
N LYS A 78 -12.57 8.99 17.77
CA LYS A 78 -13.89 8.83 17.15
C LYS A 78 -13.71 8.15 15.78
N ARG A 79 -14.76 7.52 15.24
CA ARG A 79 -14.84 7.16 13.81
C ARG A 79 -14.95 8.42 12.94
N SER A 80 -13.93 9.27 12.95
CA SER A 80 -13.97 10.60 12.33
C SER A 80 -13.86 10.56 10.81
N TYR A 81 -13.34 9.47 10.24
CA TYR A 81 -13.21 9.34 8.79
C TYR A 81 -14.24 8.36 8.25
N ASN A 82 -15.30 8.88 7.66
CA ASN A 82 -16.11 8.12 6.72
C ASN A 82 -15.33 7.88 5.41
N TRP A 83 -15.82 7.01 4.54
CA TRP A 83 -15.13 6.65 3.30
C TRP A 83 -14.97 7.85 2.34
N GLU A 84 -15.90 8.80 2.36
CA GLU A 84 -15.84 10.02 1.55
C GLU A 84 -14.72 10.95 1.99
N GLY A 85 -14.64 11.28 3.28
CA GLY A 85 -13.54 12.06 3.84
C GLY A 85 -12.19 11.39 3.55
N PHE A 86 -12.14 10.06 3.63
CA PHE A 86 -10.93 9.31 3.27
C PHE A 86 -10.54 9.50 1.80
N ARG A 87 -11.51 9.43 0.88
CA ARG A 87 -11.28 9.68 -0.54
C ARG A 87 -10.85 11.13 -0.79
N GLU A 88 -11.43 12.11 -0.12
CA GLU A 88 -10.99 13.50 -0.21
C GLU A 88 -9.53 13.67 0.24
N MET A 89 -9.14 13.07 1.37
CA MET A 89 -7.75 13.10 1.84
C MET A 89 -6.78 12.49 0.83
N LEU A 90 -7.18 11.40 0.17
CA LEU A 90 -6.37 10.78 -0.88
C LEU A 90 -6.19 11.67 -2.12
N LYS A 91 -7.04 12.68 -2.36
CA LYS A 91 -6.80 13.67 -3.42
C LYS A 91 -5.58 14.54 -3.11
N TYR A 92 -5.39 14.89 -1.84
CA TYR A 92 -4.23 15.67 -1.37
C TYR A 92 -2.99 14.80 -1.17
N TYR A 93 -3.18 13.56 -0.72
CA TYR A 93 -2.10 12.60 -0.46
C TYR A 93 -2.34 11.30 -1.24
N PRO A 94 -2.13 11.30 -2.57
CA PRO A 94 -2.41 10.12 -3.39
C PRO A 94 -1.48 8.96 -3.02
N LEU A 95 -2.04 7.75 -2.96
CA LEU A 95 -1.23 6.54 -2.83
C LEU A 95 -0.57 6.22 -4.15
N ALA A 96 0.70 5.81 -4.10
CA ALA A 96 1.41 5.31 -5.27
C ALA A 96 0.61 4.13 -5.84
N TYR A 97 0.24 4.22 -7.12
CA TYR A 97 -0.45 3.15 -7.82
C TYR A 97 0.55 2.25 -8.54
N PRO A 98 0.34 0.92 -8.58
CA PRO A 98 1.21 0.03 -9.34
C PRO A 98 1.15 0.38 -10.83
N LYS A 99 2.28 0.84 -11.37
CA LYS A 99 2.46 1.00 -12.82
C LYS A 99 2.87 -0.33 -13.44
N ARG A 100 2.59 -0.50 -14.73
CA ARG A 100 3.16 -1.59 -15.52
C ARG A 100 4.66 -1.30 -15.66
N TYR A 101 5.50 -2.02 -14.93
CA TYR A 101 6.94 -1.95 -15.12
C TYR A 101 7.31 -2.85 -16.30
N VAL A 102 8.18 -2.35 -17.17
CA VAL A 102 8.48 -2.86 -18.52
C VAL A 102 9.08 -4.27 -18.46
N ASN A 103 8.86 -5.04 -19.52
CA ASN A 103 9.36 -6.40 -19.72
C ASN A 103 10.86 -6.47 -19.41
N LEU A 104 11.28 -7.41 -18.56
CA LEU A 104 12.70 -7.73 -18.32
C LEU A 104 13.29 -8.67 -19.40
N TYR A 105 12.61 -8.76 -20.54
CA TYR A 105 12.96 -9.60 -21.69
C TYR A 105 12.74 -8.75 -22.95
N GLU A 106 13.65 -7.81 -23.18
CA GLU A 106 14.02 -7.35 -24.52
C GLU A 106 15.39 -7.95 -24.85
#